data_AF-A0ABC8R3M3-F1
#
_entry.id   AF-A0ABC8R3M3-F1
#
_cell.length_a   1.000
_cell.length_b   1.000
_cell.length_c   1.000
_cell.angle_alpha   90.00
_cell.angle_beta   90.00
_cell.angle_gamma   90.00
#
_symmetry.space_group_name_H-M   'P 1'
#
loop_
_entity.id
_entity.type
_entity.pdbx_description
1 polymer ?
#
loop_
_entity_poly.entity_id
_entity_poly.type
_entity_poly.pdbx_seq_one_letter_code
_entity_poly.pdbx_strand_id
1 'polypeptide(L)'
;MRTFAEVAQQTTKVIEEAKPIASSTVEAISSSDPITIVGASGALFLAYLLLPPLFSAISFSLRGYKGDLTPAQTLDLISTRNYIMIDIRSEKDKDKAGIPRLPSSAKKKMIAIPLEELPTKLKGLVRNVKKVEAELVALKISYLKKINKGSNLVIMDSYSDSAKLVARALNSLGFKNCWIMRDGFLGGSGWLQSRLGADTYSLSFAEVVSPSRVIPAAVRRIGTVGSAKLLPGSSD
;
A
#
# COMPACT_ATOMS: atom_id res chain seq x y z
N MET A 1 27.09 40.39 48.83
CA MET A 1 26.58 39.54 49.93
C MET A 1 25.06 39.56 49.90
N ARG A 2 24.44 38.47 49.44
CA ARG A 2 23.01 38.07 49.53
C ARG A 2 22.78 37.07 48.39
N THR A 3 23.01 35.77 48.61
CA THR A 3 22.58 34.67 47.69
C THR A 3 23.06 33.27 48.13
N PHE A 4 22.93 32.91 49.42
CA PHE A 4 23.09 31.51 49.83
C PHE A 4 22.05 31.06 50.86
N ALA A 5 21.53 31.96 51.69
CA ALA A 5 20.47 31.64 52.64
C ALA A 5 19.08 31.43 51.99
N GLU A 6 18.81 32.10 50.86
CA GLU A 6 17.49 32.08 50.22
C GLU A 6 17.25 30.82 49.38
N VAL A 7 18.32 30.23 48.84
CA VAL A 7 18.26 28.96 48.10
C VAL A 7 18.03 27.77 49.05
N ALA A 8 18.63 27.82 50.25
CA ALA A 8 18.44 26.78 51.25
C ALA A 8 16.98 26.72 51.79
N GLN A 9 16.33 27.88 51.93
CA GLN A 9 14.93 27.94 52.39
C GLN A 9 13.91 27.54 51.31
N GLN A 10 14.22 27.72 50.02
CA GLN A 10 13.36 27.21 48.94
C GLN A 10 13.48 25.69 48.79
N THR A 11 14.66 25.11 49.01
CA THR A 11 14.82 23.65 48.97
C THR A 11 14.08 22.94 50.11
N THR A 12 14.01 23.52 51.32
CA THR A 12 13.28 22.90 52.43
C THR A 12 11.76 22.97 52.25
N LYS A 13 11.22 24.05 51.67
CA LYS A 13 9.77 24.14 51.37
C LYS A 13 9.31 23.16 50.27
N VAL A 14 10.13 22.90 49.26
CA VAL A 14 9.77 21.96 48.16
C VAL A 14 9.88 20.50 48.61
N ILE A 15 10.77 20.19 49.56
CA ILE A 15 10.90 18.84 50.14
C ILE A 15 9.72 18.51 51.07
N GLU A 16 9.13 19.51 51.75
CA GLU A 16 7.92 19.30 52.56
C GLU A 16 6.65 19.07 51.73
N GLU A 17 6.55 19.66 50.54
CA GLU A 17 5.40 19.45 49.62
C GLU A 17 5.45 18.12 48.85
N ALA A 18 6.62 17.50 48.68
CA ALA A 18 6.76 16.20 48.03
C ALA A 18 6.56 15.00 48.98
N LYS A 19 6.59 15.25 50.30
CA LYS A 19 6.45 14.23 51.34
C LYS A 19 5.11 13.45 51.31
N PRO A 20 3.92 14.05 51.06
CA PRO A 20 2.67 13.30 51.09
C PRO A 20 2.48 12.36 49.88
N ILE A 21 3.15 12.60 48.75
CA ILE A 21 3.01 11.77 47.54
C ILE A 21 3.90 10.52 47.62
N ALA A 22 5.06 10.63 48.28
CA ALA A 22 5.90 9.47 48.57
C ALA A 22 5.35 8.62 49.73
N SER A 23 4.88 9.24 50.83
CA SER A 23 4.38 8.52 52.00
C SER A 23 3.11 7.72 51.72
N SER A 24 2.17 8.24 50.93
CA SER A 24 0.90 7.55 50.64
C SER A 24 1.09 6.25 49.84
N THR A 25 2.14 6.16 49.01
CA THR A 25 2.47 4.90 48.32
C THR A 25 3.16 3.89 49.24
N VAL A 26 4.00 4.34 50.16
CA VAL A 26 4.70 3.45 51.12
C VAL A 26 3.75 2.94 52.21
N GLU A 27 2.85 3.80 52.71
CA GLU A 27 1.84 3.42 53.70
C GLU A 27 0.77 2.50 53.10
N ALA A 28 0.39 2.71 51.84
CA ALA A 28 -0.53 1.79 51.13
C ALA A 28 0.10 0.42 50.88
N ILE A 29 1.40 0.34 50.56
CA ILE A 29 2.12 -0.93 50.41
C ILE A 29 2.32 -1.61 51.77
N SER A 30 2.52 -0.84 52.85
CA SER A 30 2.74 -1.39 54.20
C SER A 30 1.45 -1.78 54.94
N SER A 31 0.29 -1.25 54.55
CA SER A 31 -1.02 -1.54 55.14
C SER A 31 -1.88 -2.51 54.31
N SER A 32 -1.43 -2.87 53.11
CA SER A 32 -2.10 -3.84 52.26
C SER A 32 -1.86 -5.27 52.76
N ASP A 33 -2.92 -6.07 52.80
CA ASP A 33 -2.82 -7.50 53.12
C ASP A 33 -1.77 -8.20 52.22
N PRO A 34 -0.98 -9.15 52.74
CA PRO A 34 0.03 -9.86 51.94
C PRO A 34 -0.54 -10.51 50.67
N ILE A 35 -1.82 -10.88 50.71
CA ILE A 35 -2.56 -11.49 49.59
C ILE A 35 -2.84 -10.47 48.49
N THR A 36 -3.16 -9.22 48.84
CA THR A 36 -3.39 -8.15 47.83
C THR A 36 -2.08 -7.68 47.20
N ILE A 37 -0.97 -7.68 47.95
CA ILE A 37 0.36 -7.36 47.40
C ILE A 37 0.83 -8.46 46.43
N VAL A 38 0.72 -9.74 46.82
CA VAL A 38 1.08 -10.86 45.94
C VAL A 38 0.16 -10.92 44.71
N GLY A 39 -1.15 -10.68 44.90
CA GLY A 39 -2.11 -10.59 43.79
C GLY A 39 -1.81 -9.43 42.83
N ALA A 40 -1.50 -8.24 43.35
CA ALA A 40 -1.14 -7.07 42.55
C ALA A 40 0.18 -7.26 41.81
N SER A 41 1.17 -7.89 42.45
CA SER A 41 2.45 -8.25 41.85
C SER A 41 2.27 -9.24 40.70
N GLY A 42 1.44 -10.26 40.90
CA GLY A 42 1.08 -11.24 39.88
C GLY A 42 0.32 -10.61 38.71
N ALA A 43 -0.60 -9.70 38.98
CA ALA A 43 -1.36 -8.98 37.96
C ALA A 43 -0.47 -8.06 37.12
N LEU A 44 0.47 -7.33 37.73
CA LEU A 44 1.43 -6.49 37.01
C LEU A 44 2.39 -7.32 36.17
N PHE A 45 2.86 -8.46 36.69
CA PHE A 45 3.71 -9.38 35.94
C PHE A 45 2.97 -9.99 34.73
N LEU A 46 1.72 -10.42 34.91
CA LEU A 46 0.87 -10.89 33.81
C LEU A 46 0.58 -9.78 32.80
N ALA A 47 0.28 -8.57 33.26
CA ALA A 47 0.09 -7.42 32.39
C ALA A 47 1.38 -7.13 31.59
N TYR A 48 2.55 -7.18 32.21
CA TYR A 48 3.84 -6.99 31.54
C TYR A 48 4.17 -8.09 30.52
N LEU A 49 3.77 -9.35 30.78
CA LEU A 49 3.93 -10.45 29.82
C LEU A 49 2.95 -10.37 28.65
N LEU A 50 1.72 -9.90 28.90
CA LEU A 50 0.64 -9.84 27.90
C LEU A 50 0.62 -8.51 27.13
N LEU A 51 1.17 -7.43 27.68
CA LEU A 51 1.26 -6.12 27.02
C LEU A 51 1.95 -6.19 25.65
N PRO A 52 3.18 -6.75 25.55
CA PRO A 52 3.93 -6.72 24.30
C PRO A 52 3.22 -7.48 23.15
N PRO A 53 2.67 -8.69 23.38
CA PRO A 53 1.87 -9.39 22.36
C PRO A 53 0.56 -8.67 21.99
N LEU A 54 -0.18 -8.11 22.95
CA LEU A 54 -1.45 -7.42 22.67
C LEU A 54 -1.24 -6.14 21.87
N PHE A 55 -0.23 -5.33 22.22
CA PHE A 55 0.10 -4.12 21.47
C PHE A 55 0.55 -4.43 20.04
N SER A 56 1.22 -5.57 19.82
CA SER A 56 1.58 -6.04 18.48
C SER A 56 0.33 -6.33 17.62
N ALA A 57 -0.67 -7.04 18.17
CA ALA A 57 -1.91 -7.33 17.44
C ALA A 57 -2.74 -6.08 17.14
N ILE A 58 -2.82 -5.15 18.08
CA ILE A 58 -3.56 -3.89 17.92
C ILE A 58 -2.85 -2.97 16.92
N SER A 59 -1.52 -2.82 17.02
CA SER A 59 -0.74 -2.01 16.07
C SER A 59 -0.76 -2.57 14.65
N PHE A 60 -0.83 -3.89 14.49
CA PHE A 60 -1.02 -4.53 13.19
C PHE A 60 -2.38 -4.20 12.57
N SER A 61 -3.43 -4.13 13.39
CA SER A 61 -4.77 -3.73 12.93
C SER A 61 -4.82 -2.25 12.51
N LEU A 62 -4.04 -1.38 13.16
CA LEU A 62 -3.91 0.05 12.83
C LEU A 62 -3.07 0.31 11.57
N ARG A 63 -2.25 -0.65 11.12
CA ARG A 63 -1.43 -0.53 9.91
C ARG A 63 -2.28 -0.32 8.65
N GLY A 64 -3.50 -0.82 8.66
CA GLY A 64 -4.50 -0.63 7.63
C GLY A 64 -4.36 -1.53 6.40
N TYR A 65 -3.56 -2.62 6.49
CA TYR A 65 -3.46 -3.68 5.48
C TYR A 65 -2.93 -4.97 6.13
N LYS A 66 -3.07 -6.12 5.45
CA LYS A 66 -2.95 -7.46 6.04
C LYS A 66 -1.52 -7.95 6.29
N GLY A 67 -0.52 -7.30 5.70
CA GLY A 67 0.90 -7.62 5.87
C GLY A 67 1.71 -7.46 4.59
N ASP A 68 3.01 -7.79 4.70
CA ASP A 68 3.96 -7.72 3.60
C ASP A 68 4.34 -9.14 3.13
N LEU A 69 4.39 -9.36 1.82
CA LEU A 69 4.81 -10.60 1.18
C LEU A 69 6.13 -10.39 0.46
N THR A 70 7.06 -11.35 0.55
CA THR A 70 8.28 -11.27 -0.27
C THR A 70 7.93 -11.47 -1.75
N PRO A 71 8.77 -11.00 -2.70
CA PRO A 71 8.52 -11.22 -4.12
C PRO A 71 8.38 -12.70 -4.48
N ALA A 72 9.22 -13.56 -3.90
CA ALA A 72 9.16 -15.02 -4.12
C ALA A 72 7.86 -15.63 -3.60
N GLN A 73 7.44 -15.26 -2.38
CA GLN A 73 6.15 -15.68 -1.82
C GLN A 73 4.98 -15.20 -2.67
N THR A 74 5.08 -13.97 -3.16
CA THR A 74 4.05 -13.37 -4.03
C THR A 74 3.90 -14.15 -5.33
N LEU A 75 5.02 -14.48 -6.00
CA LEU A 75 5.01 -15.29 -7.21
C LEU A 75 4.38 -16.67 -6.98
N ASP A 76 4.74 -17.33 -5.87
CA ASP A 76 4.15 -18.62 -5.50
C ASP A 76 2.64 -18.51 -5.29
N LEU A 77 2.17 -17.55 -4.48
CA LEU A 77 0.76 -17.36 -4.18
C LEU A 77 -0.09 -17.03 -5.41
N ILE A 78 0.42 -16.23 -6.35
CA ILE A 78 -0.31 -15.92 -7.59
C ILE A 78 -0.36 -17.14 -8.50
N SER A 79 0.70 -17.95 -8.52
CA SER A 79 0.79 -19.15 -9.36
C SER A 79 -0.08 -20.28 -8.84
N THR A 80 -0.08 -20.53 -7.53
CA THR A 80 -0.73 -21.68 -6.89
C THR A 80 -2.11 -21.38 -6.32
N ARG A 81 -2.36 -20.15 -5.86
CA ARG A 81 -3.61 -19.73 -5.20
C ARG A 81 -4.34 -18.64 -5.99
N ASN A 82 -5.48 -18.20 -5.48
CA ASN A 82 -6.31 -17.14 -6.07
C ASN A 82 -5.90 -15.76 -5.56
N TYR A 83 -4.61 -15.45 -5.63
CA TYR A 83 -4.09 -14.10 -5.39
C TYR A 83 -4.02 -13.33 -6.70
N ILE A 84 -4.36 -12.04 -6.63
CA ILE A 84 -4.33 -11.11 -7.76
C ILE A 84 -3.26 -10.07 -7.47
N MET A 85 -2.30 -9.92 -8.36
CA MET A 85 -1.27 -8.88 -8.27
C MET A 85 -1.75 -7.64 -9.01
N ILE A 86 -1.61 -6.49 -8.37
CA ILE A 86 -1.90 -5.19 -8.97
C ILE A 86 -0.59 -4.42 -9.06
N ASP A 87 -0.10 -4.25 -10.29
CA ASP A 87 1.07 -3.41 -10.57
C ASP A 87 0.62 -1.95 -10.69
N ILE A 88 0.92 -1.16 -9.66
CA ILE A 88 0.55 0.26 -9.58
C ILE A 88 1.63 1.20 -10.11
N ARG A 89 2.76 0.68 -10.62
CA ARG A 89 3.85 1.53 -11.09
C ARG A 89 3.40 2.42 -12.23
N SER A 90 4.01 3.60 -12.31
CA SER A 90 3.79 4.50 -13.44
C SER A 90 4.19 3.82 -14.75
N GLU A 91 3.57 4.22 -15.85
CA GLU A 91 3.91 3.71 -17.19
C GLU A 91 5.39 3.94 -17.51
N LYS A 92 5.92 5.11 -17.11
CA LYS A 92 7.34 5.46 -17.23
C LYS A 92 8.28 4.50 -16.51
N ASP A 93 7.89 4.00 -15.33
CA ASP A 93 8.71 3.04 -14.58
C ASP A 93 8.66 1.65 -15.21
N LYS A 94 7.50 1.26 -15.78
CA LYS A 94 7.35 0.01 -16.53
C LYS A 94 8.14 0.04 -17.83
N ASP A 95 8.16 1.16 -18.54
CA ASP A 95 8.95 1.35 -19.78
C ASP A 95 10.45 1.15 -19.52
N LYS A 96 10.96 1.65 -18.39
CA LYS A 96 12.38 1.60 -18.06
C LYS A 96 12.82 0.26 -17.47
N ALA A 97 12.06 -0.26 -16.52
CA ALA A 97 12.45 -1.41 -15.73
C ALA A 97 11.79 -2.72 -16.19
N GLY A 98 10.80 -2.64 -17.08
CA GLY A 98 9.99 -3.77 -17.51
C GLY A 98 8.88 -4.13 -16.53
N ILE A 99 8.22 -5.24 -16.84
CA ILE A 99 7.15 -5.85 -16.04
C ILE A 99 7.61 -7.18 -15.43
N PRO A 100 7.02 -7.63 -14.31
CA PRO A 100 7.31 -8.93 -13.73
C PRO A 100 7.16 -10.07 -14.73
N ARG A 101 8.19 -10.91 -14.86
CA ARG A 101 8.09 -12.15 -15.62
C ARG A 101 7.27 -13.16 -14.82
N LEU A 102 6.08 -13.49 -15.31
CA LEU A 102 5.17 -14.44 -14.66
C LEU A 102 4.93 -15.68 -15.52
N PRO A 103 4.69 -16.86 -14.93
CA PRO A 103 4.20 -18.02 -15.68
C PRO A 103 2.81 -17.75 -16.25
N SER A 104 2.42 -18.49 -17.29
CA SER A 104 1.16 -18.26 -18.03
C SER A 104 -0.10 -18.32 -17.14
N SER A 105 -0.09 -19.12 -16.08
CA SER A 105 -1.16 -19.19 -15.08
C SER A 105 -1.29 -17.91 -14.25
N ALA A 106 -0.16 -17.29 -13.91
CA ALA A 106 -0.08 -16.08 -13.10
C ALA A 106 -0.26 -14.79 -13.92
N LYS A 107 0.16 -14.77 -15.21
CA LYS A 107 -0.02 -13.61 -16.10
C LYS A 107 -1.47 -13.11 -16.12
N LYS A 108 -2.43 -14.04 -16.17
CA LYS A 108 -3.87 -13.73 -16.16
C LYS A 108 -4.31 -12.99 -14.90
N LYS A 109 -3.63 -13.21 -13.78
CA LYS A 109 -3.98 -12.68 -12.44
C LYS A 109 -3.20 -11.41 -12.09
N MET A 110 -2.34 -10.93 -13.00
CA MET A 110 -1.71 -9.63 -12.88
C MET A 110 -2.59 -8.58 -13.58
N ILE A 111 -2.85 -7.48 -12.90
CA ILE A 111 -3.58 -6.33 -13.45
C ILE A 111 -2.66 -5.11 -13.32
N ALA A 112 -2.39 -4.44 -14.44
CA ALA A 112 -1.61 -3.20 -14.44
C ALA A 112 -2.56 -2.01 -14.35
N ILE A 113 -2.39 -1.17 -13.33
CA ILE A 113 -3.16 0.07 -13.15
C ILE A 113 -2.19 1.16 -12.76
N PRO A 114 -1.77 2.05 -13.67
CA PRO A 114 -0.77 3.04 -13.33
C PRO A 114 -1.23 3.98 -12.22
N LEU A 115 -0.29 4.35 -11.35
CA LEU A 115 -0.42 5.49 -10.46
C LEU A 115 -0.48 6.76 -11.29
N GLU A 116 -1.67 7.36 -11.35
CA GLU A 116 -1.86 8.64 -12.01
C GLU A 116 -1.46 9.77 -11.10
N GLU A 117 -0.60 10.64 -11.62
CA GLU A 117 -0.24 11.86 -10.93
C GLU A 117 -1.33 12.91 -11.05
N LEU A 118 -1.57 13.63 -9.96
CA LEU A 118 -2.52 14.73 -9.98
C LEU A 118 -2.02 15.85 -10.91
N PRO A 119 -2.92 16.53 -11.65
CA PRO A 119 -2.58 17.74 -12.38
C PRO A 119 -1.93 18.78 -11.46
N THR A 120 -0.92 19.50 -11.97
CA THR A 120 -0.12 20.48 -11.20
C THR A 120 -0.98 21.52 -10.48
N LYS A 121 -2.09 21.94 -11.09
CA LYS A 121 -3.07 22.88 -10.50
C LYS A 121 -3.74 22.33 -9.23
N LEU A 122 -3.99 21.03 -9.17
CA LEU A 122 -4.62 20.36 -8.02
C LEU A 122 -3.59 20.00 -6.94
N LYS A 123 -2.32 19.78 -7.31
CA LYS A 123 -1.25 19.47 -6.35
C LYS A 123 -1.09 20.56 -5.28
N GLY A 124 -1.27 21.84 -5.63
CA GLY A 124 -1.18 22.96 -4.69
C GLY A 124 -2.39 23.13 -3.76
N LEU A 125 -3.55 22.56 -4.11
CA LEU A 125 -4.79 22.67 -3.34
C LEU A 125 -4.93 21.57 -2.29
N VAL A 126 -4.24 20.45 -2.48
CA VAL A 126 -4.40 19.24 -1.66
C VAL A 126 -3.29 19.17 -0.61
N ARG A 127 -3.67 18.99 0.66
CA ARG A 127 -2.73 18.86 1.78
C ARG A 127 -1.76 17.69 1.65
N ASN A 128 -2.22 16.57 1.07
CA ASN A 128 -1.40 15.38 0.83
C ASN A 128 -1.71 14.77 -0.54
N VAL A 129 -0.88 15.12 -1.52
CA VAL A 129 -1.00 14.70 -2.92
C VAL A 129 -0.94 13.18 -3.07
N LYS A 130 0.08 12.54 -2.48
CA LYS A 130 0.30 11.08 -2.59
C LYS A 130 -0.86 10.26 -2.05
N LYS A 131 -1.51 10.76 -0.99
CA LYS A 131 -2.68 10.10 -0.42
C LYS A 131 -3.86 10.11 -1.39
N VAL A 132 -4.13 11.25 -2.02
CA VAL A 132 -5.24 11.38 -2.98
C VAL A 132 -4.97 10.58 -4.27
N GLU A 133 -3.73 10.58 -4.76
CA GLU A 133 -3.33 9.72 -5.89
C GLU A 133 -3.55 8.24 -5.57
N ALA A 134 -3.18 7.81 -4.36
CA ALA A 134 -3.42 6.45 -3.90
C ALA A 134 -4.92 6.12 -3.74
N GLU A 135 -5.73 7.05 -3.23
CA GLU A 135 -7.18 6.90 -3.12
C GLU A 135 -7.84 6.78 -4.50
N LEU A 136 -7.39 7.56 -5.50
CA LEU A 136 -7.87 7.48 -6.87
C LEU A 136 -7.58 6.11 -7.49
N VAL A 137 -6.36 5.58 -7.31
CA VAL A 137 -6.00 4.24 -7.80
C VAL A 137 -6.78 3.16 -7.06
N ALA A 138 -6.92 3.26 -5.74
CA ALA A 138 -7.73 2.33 -4.94
C ALA A 138 -9.19 2.31 -5.42
N LEU A 139 -9.74 3.47 -5.79
CA LEU A 139 -11.08 3.57 -6.35
C LEU A 139 -11.17 2.85 -7.70
N LYS A 140 -10.20 3.06 -8.61
CA LYS A 140 -10.15 2.34 -9.90
C LYS A 140 -10.07 0.84 -9.71
N ILE A 141 -9.22 0.38 -8.80
CA ILE A 141 -9.12 -1.02 -8.41
C ILE A 141 -10.49 -1.51 -7.96
N SER A 142 -11.16 -0.81 -7.04
CA SER A 142 -12.43 -1.25 -6.44
C SER A 142 -13.55 -1.50 -7.45
N TYR A 143 -13.54 -0.80 -8.59
CA TYR A 143 -14.53 -0.94 -9.66
C TYR A 143 -14.17 -1.99 -10.72
N LEU A 144 -13.04 -2.70 -10.58
CA LEU A 144 -12.69 -3.77 -11.51
C LEU A 144 -13.60 -4.98 -11.34
N LYS A 145 -14.25 -5.39 -12.44
CA LYS A 145 -15.16 -6.55 -12.47
C LYS A 145 -14.53 -7.88 -12.01
N LYS A 146 -13.20 -7.98 -12.12
CA LYS A 146 -12.44 -9.19 -11.79
C LYS A 146 -12.20 -9.37 -10.29
N ILE A 147 -12.38 -8.31 -9.49
CA ILE A 147 -12.07 -8.34 -8.07
C ILE A 147 -13.34 -8.12 -7.25
N ASN A 148 -13.33 -8.65 -6.03
CA ASN A 148 -14.38 -8.42 -5.04
C ASN A 148 -13.74 -8.12 -3.68
N LYS A 149 -14.54 -7.68 -2.69
CA LYS A 149 -14.05 -7.30 -1.36
C LYS A 149 -13.36 -8.44 -0.59
N GLY A 150 -13.64 -9.70 -0.94
CA GLY A 150 -13.00 -10.90 -0.37
C GLY A 150 -11.73 -11.35 -1.10
N SER A 151 -11.39 -10.75 -2.24
CA SER A 151 -10.26 -11.16 -3.07
C SER A 151 -8.92 -10.90 -2.37
N ASN A 152 -7.97 -11.81 -2.54
CA ASN A 152 -6.62 -11.64 -2.02
C ASN A 152 -5.81 -10.78 -2.99
N LEU A 153 -5.56 -9.53 -2.63
CA LEU A 153 -4.87 -8.56 -3.47
C LEU A 153 -3.43 -8.38 -3.00
N VAL A 154 -2.48 -8.39 -3.92
CA VAL A 154 -1.09 -8.00 -3.65
C VAL A 154 -0.78 -6.75 -4.45
N ILE A 155 -0.46 -5.66 -3.76
CA ILE A 155 -0.13 -4.38 -4.39
C ILE A 155 1.37 -4.29 -4.58
N MET A 156 1.80 -4.05 -5.82
CA MET A 156 3.20 -3.89 -6.20
C MET A 156 3.44 -2.48 -6.72
N ASP A 157 4.42 -1.81 -6.13
CA ASP A 157 4.95 -0.51 -6.56
C ASP A 157 6.46 -0.65 -6.85
N SER A 158 7.14 0.44 -7.21
CA SER A 158 8.59 0.47 -7.42
C SER A 158 9.36 0.16 -6.13
N TYR A 159 8.98 0.81 -5.01
CA TYR A 159 9.69 0.71 -3.71
C TYR A 159 8.78 0.47 -2.49
N SER A 160 7.50 0.15 -2.71
CA SER A 160 6.44 -0.16 -1.71
C SER A 160 5.72 1.02 -1.03
N ASP A 161 6.19 2.27 -1.11
CA ASP A 161 5.57 3.36 -0.35
C ASP A 161 4.18 3.75 -0.87
N SER A 162 4.00 3.84 -2.18
CA SER A 162 2.69 4.12 -2.76
C SER A 162 1.76 2.92 -2.55
N ALA A 163 2.30 1.70 -2.57
CA ALA A 163 1.54 0.48 -2.30
C ALA A 163 0.94 0.48 -0.89
N LYS A 164 1.65 1.00 0.13
CA LYS A 164 1.13 1.16 1.50
C LYS A 164 -0.08 2.08 1.54
N LEU A 165 -0.03 3.21 0.84
CA LEU A 165 -1.14 4.16 0.80
C LEU A 165 -2.34 3.56 0.05
N VAL A 166 -2.11 2.90 -1.08
CA VAL A 166 -3.18 2.24 -1.86
C VAL A 166 -3.81 1.11 -1.06
N ALA A 167 -3.03 0.27 -0.40
CA ALA A 167 -3.55 -0.83 0.42
C ALA A 167 -4.41 -0.32 1.59
N ARG A 168 -4.01 0.79 2.23
CA ARG A 168 -4.81 1.46 3.27
C ARG A 168 -6.12 2.01 2.70
N ALA A 169 -6.07 2.69 1.56
CA ALA A 169 -7.27 3.20 0.90
C ALA A 169 -8.23 2.06 0.50
N LEU A 170 -7.71 0.96 -0.05
CA LEU A 170 -8.51 -0.24 -0.36
C LEU A 170 -9.14 -0.87 0.87
N ASN A 171 -8.42 -0.94 1.99
CA ASN A 171 -8.96 -1.45 3.25
C ASN A 171 -10.10 -0.57 3.80
N SER A 172 -10.02 0.75 3.62
CA SER A 172 -11.10 1.69 3.92
C SER A 172 -12.32 1.48 3.02
N LEU A 173 -12.12 1.07 1.76
CA LEU A 173 -13.20 0.68 0.83
C LEU A 173 -13.77 -0.73 1.10
N GLY A 174 -13.23 -1.45 2.09
CA GLY A 174 -13.72 -2.75 2.55
C GLY A 174 -12.93 -3.96 2.04
N PHE A 175 -11.84 -3.77 1.30
CA PHE A 175 -10.96 -4.87 0.86
C PHE A 175 -10.00 -5.24 2.00
N LYS A 176 -10.38 -6.22 2.82
CA LYS A 176 -9.60 -6.60 4.02
C LYS A 176 -8.36 -7.44 3.72
N ASN A 177 -8.34 -8.14 2.58
CA ASN A 177 -7.25 -9.05 2.18
C ASN A 177 -6.22 -8.38 1.26
N CYS A 178 -5.78 -7.17 1.63
CA CYS A 178 -4.75 -6.42 0.89
C CYS A 178 -3.37 -6.66 1.49
N TRP A 179 -2.46 -7.15 0.66
CA TRP A 179 -1.05 -7.39 0.98
C TRP A 179 -0.17 -6.47 0.15
N ILE A 180 1.03 -6.18 0.65
CA ILE A 180 2.02 -5.38 -0.07
C ILE A 180 3.18 -6.26 -0.46
N MET A 181 3.67 -6.10 -1.68
CA MET A 181 4.92 -6.73 -2.08
C MET A 181 6.09 -5.97 -1.45
N ARG A 182 6.81 -6.62 -0.53
CA ARG A 182 7.96 -6.07 0.18
C ARG A 182 9.00 -5.58 -0.83
N ASP A 183 9.51 -4.38 -0.58
CA ASP A 183 10.51 -3.68 -1.40
C ASP A 183 10.10 -3.44 -2.87
N GLY A 184 8.86 -3.75 -3.25
CA GLY A 184 8.36 -3.48 -4.59
C GLY A 184 9.16 -4.17 -5.71
N PHE A 185 9.12 -3.60 -6.90
CA PHE A 185 9.79 -4.15 -8.07
C PHE A 185 11.30 -3.90 -8.07
N LEU A 186 11.72 -2.71 -7.64
CA LEU A 186 13.09 -2.18 -7.76
C LEU A 186 13.88 -2.15 -6.44
N GLY A 187 13.24 -2.37 -5.30
CA GLY A 187 13.90 -2.23 -4.00
C GLY A 187 14.97 -3.30 -3.73
N GLY A 188 15.69 -3.12 -2.61
CA GLY A 188 16.86 -3.91 -2.25
C GLY A 188 16.61 -5.40 -2.01
N SER A 189 15.38 -5.79 -1.67
CA SER A 189 14.92 -7.20 -1.73
C SER A 189 13.69 -7.37 -2.63
N GLY A 190 13.53 -6.47 -3.60
CA GLY A 190 12.40 -6.40 -4.52
C GLY A 190 12.45 -7.47 -5.62
N TRP A 191 11.51 -7.39 -6.55
CA TRP A 191 11.31 -8.39 -7.60
C TRP A 191 12.56 -8.67 -8.44
N LEU A 192 13.21 -7.61 -8.93
CA LEU A 192 14.41 -7.75 -9.76
C LEU A 192 15.57 -8.37 -8.96
N GLN A 193 15.79 -7.89 -7.74
CA GLN A 193 16.87 -8.37 -6.90
C GLN A 193 16.65 -9.82 -6.43
N SER A 194 15.39 -10.24 -6.34
CA SER A 194 14.98 -11.61 -6.06
C SER A 194 15.16 -12.57 -7.26
N ARG A 195 15.72 -12.09 -8.38
CA ARG A 195 16.02 -12.88 -9.60
C ARG A 195 14.79 -13.57 -10.21
N LEU A 196 13.60 -12.98 -10.04
CA LEU A 196 12.35 -13.52 -10.60
C LEU A 196 12.13 -13.17 -12.07
N GLY A 197 13.01 -12.34 -12.64
CA GLY A 197 13.02 -11.97 -14.06
C GLY A 197 12.04 -10.85 -14.41
N ALA A 198 12.32 -10.15 -15.50
CA ALA A 198 11.46 -9.10 -16.04
C ALA A 198 11.28 -9.30 -17.54
N ASP A 199 10.08 -8.99 -18.03
CA ASP A 199 9.75 -8.92 -19.44
C ASP A 199 9.70 -7.45 -19.88
N THR A 200 10.00 -7.20 -21.15
CA THR A 200 9.91 -5.86 -21.72
C THR A 200 8.46 -5.37 -21.69
N TYR A 201 8.27 -4.13 -21.31
CA TYR A 201 6.96 -3.52 -21.37
C TYR A 201 6.68 -3.04 -22.80
N SER A 202 5.57 -3.50 -23.39
CA SER A 202 5.10 -3.06 -24.71
C SER A 202 3.79 -2.32 -24.53
N LEU A 203 3.83 -1.00 -24.72
CA LEU A 203 2.67 -0.10 -24.68
C LEU A 203 1.62 -0.42 -25.77
N SER A 204 1.90 -1.32 -26.70
CA SER A 204 1.02 -1.69 -27.82
C SER A 204 -0.26 -2.44 -27.39
N PHE A 205 -0.41 -2.77 -26.10
CA PHE A 205 -1.60 -3.39 -25.52
C PHE A 205 -2.37 -2.45 -24.55
N ALA A 206 -2.28 -1.14 -24.76
CA ALA A 206 -3.34 -0.25 -24.32
C ALA A 206 -4.62 -0.57 -25.14
N GLU A 207 -5.24 -1.70 -24.84
CA GLU A 207 -6.65 -1.92 -25.10
C GLU A 207 -7.35 -0.87 -24.24
N VAL A 208 -7.57 0.28 -24.87
CA VAL A 208 -8.47 1.32 -24.41
C VAL A 208 -9.80 0.62 -24.23
N VAL A 209 -10.10 0.19 -23.01
CA VAL A 209 -11.47 -0.14 -22.59
C VAL A 209 -12.19 1.20 -22.54
N SER A 210 -12.51 1.71 -23.74
CA SER A 210 -13.38 2.85 -23.94
C SER A 210 -14.77 2.38 -23.52
N PRO A 211 -15.39 2.98 -22.48
CA PRO A 211 -16.78 2.73 -22.21
C PRO A 211 -17.55 3.29 -23.40
N SER A 212 -18.30 2.42 -24.09
CA SER A 212 -19.30 2.76 -25.10
C SER A 212 -18.80 3.47 -26.37
N ARG A 213 -18.47 2.66 -27.39
CA ARG A 213 -18.84 2.98 -28.77
C ARG A 213 -19.33 1.72 -29.46
N VAL A 214 -20.65 1.55 -29.44
CA VAL A 214 -21.36 0.60 -30.31
C VAL A 214 -21.06 1.03 -31.74
N ILE A 215 -20.21 0.28 -32.44
CA ILE A 215 -20.07 0.42 -33.89
C ILE A 215 -21.11 -0.55 -34.48
N PRO A 216 -22.20 -0.07 -35.10
CA PRO A 216 -23.04 -0.95 -35.89
C PRO A 216 -22.24 -1.42 -37.10
N ALA A 217 -22.11 -2.74 -37.24
CA ALA A 217 -21.55 -3.37 -38.42
C ALA A 217 -22.53 -3.22 -39.61
N ALA A 218 -22.52 -2.07 -40.27
CA ALA A 218 -23.12 -1.89 -41.59
C ALA A 218 -22.62 -0.58 -42.24
N VAL A 219 -22.56 -0.60 -43.58
CA VAL A 219 -22.14 0.45 -44.53
C VAL A 219 -20.71 0.24 -45.05
N ARG A 220 -20.53 -0.73 -45.96
CA ARG A 220 -20.56 -0.60 -47.43
C ARG A 220 -19.42 0.23 -48.02
N ARG A 221 -18.55 -0.51 -48.73
CA ARG A 221 -17.74 -0.15 -49.92
C ARG A 221 -17.80 1.33 -50.35
N ILE A 222 -16.64 1.98 -50.33
CA ILE A 222 -16.25 2.94 -51.37
C ILE A 222 -14.89 2.47 -51.88
N GLY A 223 -14.89 1.89 -53.09
CA GLY A 223 -13.69 1.56 -53.83
C GLY A 223 -13.18 2.82 -54.52
N THR A 224 -11.90 3.13 -54.34
CA THR A 224 -11.22 4.18 -55.08
C THR A 224 -10.87 3.67 -56.47
N VAL A 225 -11.40 4.35 -57.47
CA VAL A 225 -11.28 4.07 -58.90
C VAL A 225 -9.85 4.33 -59.38
N GLY A 226 -9.34 3.45 -60.22
CA GLY A 226 -7.98 3.49 -60.75
C GLY A 226 -7.77 4.52 -61.87
N SER A 227 -6.51 4.94 -62.02
CA SER A 227 -5.99 5.60 -63.22
C SER A 227 -4.86 4.75 -63.78
N ALA A 228 -5.18 3.82 -64.67
CA ALA A 228 -4.22 3.19 -65.57
C ALA A 228 -4.37 3.84 -66.95
N LYS A 229 -3.30 4.53 -67.36
CA LYS A 229 -3.16 5.29 -68.61
C LYS A 229 -2.96 4.32 -69.77
N LEU A 230 -3.92 4.25 -70.70
CA LEU A 230 -3.80 3.52 -71.97
C LEU A 230 -3.47 4.50 -73.10
N LEU A 231 -2.46 4.17 -73.90
CA LEU A 231 -2.03 4.89 -75.10
C LEU A 231 -2.99 4.59 -76.26
N PRO A 232 -3.34 5.58 -77.12
CA PRO A 232 -4.03 5.30 -78.37
C PRO A 232 -3.02 5.01 -79.49
N GLY A 233 -3.20 3.88 -80.18
CA GLY A 233 -2.61 3.60 -81.48
C GLY A 233 -3.46 4.19 -82.60
N SER A 234 -2.80 4.71 -83.64
CA SER A 234 -3.43 5.21 -84.86
C SER A 234 -3.16 4.26 -86.02
N SER A 235 -4.22 3.84 -86.70
CA SER A 235 -4.21 3.37 -88.07
C SER A 235 -5.41 3.97 -88.77
N ASP A 236 -5.16 4.92 -89.67
CA ASP A 236 -5.62 4.94 -91.06
C ASP A 236 -4.88 6.07 -91.80
#